data_AF-A0A2M8FCK5-F1
#
_entry.id   AF-A0A2M8FCK5-F1
#
_cell.length_a   1.000
_cell.length_b   1.000
_cell.length_c   1.000
_cell.angle_alpha   90.00
_cell.angle_beta   90.00
_cell.angle_gamma   90.00
#
_symmetry.space_group_name_H-M   'P 1'
#
loop_
_entity.id
_entity.type
_entity.pdbx_description
1 polymer ?
#
loop_
_entity_poly.entity_id
_entity_poly.type
_entity_poly.pdbx_seq_one_letter_code
_entity_poly.pdbx_strand_id
1 'polypeptide(L)'
;MKKISLVIIVVLFFLLPKQAHAFTSAADTITTSRPSASAPLSANAATNDSSVTVVAGSANLSTFLASDAAKLWGGPPQELATVASSSADRTKIWFTSALTGNHSLGSIITSAVTAKHTIVFKVSQTAAVNDILKITFPGSADNSASPSATTFAFNNLQAANVTVSATSGVCGSISVSAPNIQCTVSTLIPTTATVTVTIGSSTPQLINPTKSQTIGTSDLWRIGLSHTSGGFDAEAPANVAIASIESVYVSGIVDASITMTIAGIANGVVIKDDNTGCNATGFAMTTNSGAASSPTSVNLGAIGTAI
;
A
#
# COMPACT_ATOMS: atom_id res chain seq x y z
N MET A 1 66.82 15.15 -7.41
CA MET A 1 65.52 15.71 -7.01
C MET A 1 64.36 15.41 -7.98
N LYS A 2 64.56 15.34 -9.31
CA LYS A 2 63.46 15.09 -10.29
C LYS A 2 62.79 13.69 -10.20
N LYS A 3 63.52 12.63 -9.81
CA LYS A 3 62.97 11.25 -9.74
C LYS A 3 62.02 11.04 -8.55
N ILE A 4 62.25 11.70 -7.43
CA ILE A 4 61.41 11.61 -6.22
C ILE A 4 60.06 12.30 -6.44
N SER A 5 60.05 13.45 -7.13
CA SER A 5 58.81 14.14 -7.51
C SER A 5 57.91 13.30 -8.42
N LEU A 6 58.48 12.56 -9.38
CA LEU A 6 57.70 11.70 -10.28
C LEU A 6 57.08 10.52 -9.52
N VAL A 7 57.83 9.89 -8.62
CA VAL A 7 57.32 8.77 -7.80
C VAL A 7 56.21 9.26 -6.85
N ILE A 8 56.37 10.43 -6.24
CA ILE A 8 55.34 11.01 -5.37
C ILE A 8 54.07 11.35 -6.16
N ILE A 9 54.17 11.88 -7.39
CA ILE A 9 53.02 12.17 -8.25
C ILE A 9 52.31 10.88 -8.69
N VAL A 10 53.05 9.83 -9.04
CA VAL A 10 52.48 8.52 -9.41
C VAL A 10 51.78 7.88 -8.21
N VAL A 11 52.39 7.91 -7.03
CA VAL A 11 51.79 7.40 -5.79
C VAL A 11 50.56 8.23 -5.39
N LEU A 12 50.59 9.56 -5.56
CA LEU A 12 49.40 10.40 -5.33
C LEU A 12 48.27 10.06 -6.31
N PHE A 13 48.58 9.73 -7.57
CA PHE A 13 47.57 9.32 -8.56
C PHE A 13 46.88 8.00 -8.20
N PHE A 14 47.59 7.06 -7.56
CA PHE A 14 47.00 5.83 -7.01
C PHE A 14 46.22 6.06 -5.71
N LEU A 15 46.43 7.19 -5.03
CA LEU A 15 45.74 7.58 -3.80
C LEU A 15 44.55 8.52 -4.04
N LEU A 16 44.34 9.00 -5.28
CA LEU A 16 43.16 9.78 -5.62
C LEU A 16 41.92 8.87 -5.54
N PRO A 17 40.88 9.25 -4.78
CA PRO A 17 39.65 8.47 -4.74
C PRO A 17 39.07 8.40 -6.15
N LYS A 18 38.87 7.18 -6.65
CA LYS A 18 38.23 6.94 -7.94
C LYS A 18 36.83 7.56 -7.87
N GLN A 19 36.58 8.61 -8.66
CA GLN A 19 35.28 9.27 -8.63
C GLN A 19 34.25 8.38 -9.31
N ALA A 20 33.22 8.01 -8.57
CA ALA A 20 32.09 7.28 -9.11
C ALA A 20 31.18 8.26 -9.87
N HIS A 21 30.63 7.83 -11.01
CA HIS A 21 29.75 8.68 -11.82
C HIS A 21 28.32 8.69 -11.24
N ALA A 22 27.50 9.68 -11.54
CA ALA A 22 26.09 9.66 -11.12
C ALA A 22 25.21 9.08 -12.24
N PHE A 23 24.22 8.27 -11.90
CA PHE A 23 23.16 7.86 -12.84
C PHE A 23 22.58 9.08 -13.57
N THR A 24 22.36 8.98 -14.87
CA THR A 24 21.86 10.14 -15.66
C THR A 24 20.36 10.38 -15.51
N SER A 25 19.61 9.34 -15.13
CA SER A 25 18.18 9.42 -14.82
C SER A 25 17.77 8.21 -14.00
N ALA A 26 16.86 8.38 -13.05
CA ALA A 26 16.25 7.27 -12.31
C ALA A 26 14.84 7.65 -11.82
N ALA A 27 13.88 6.73 -11.97
CA ALA A 27 12.50 6.90 -11.53
C ALA A 27 11.91 5.53 -11.14
N ASP A 28 10.87 5.53 -10.29
CA ASP A 28 10.10 4.34 -9.94
C ASP A 28 8.60 4.65 -10.03
N THR A 29 7.85 3.71 -10.60
CA THR A 29 6.39 3.76 -10.68
C THR A 29 5.82 2.52 -10.00
N ILE A 30 4.88 2.74 -9.08
CA ILE A 30 4.23 1.67 -8.32
C ILE A 30 2.77 1.49 -8.75
N THR A 31 2.30 0.25 -8.81
CA THR A 31 0.91 -0.05 -9.20
C THR A 31 -0.11 0.39 -8.17
N THR A 32 0.29 0.49 -6.90
CA THR A 32 -0.52 1.05 -5.83
C THR A 32 0.38 1.75 -4.82
N SER A 33 0.06 3.01 -4.53
CA SER A 33 0.70 3.80 -3.48
C SER A 33 0.04 3.62 -2.13
N ARG A 34 -0.98 2.78 -2.02
CA ARG A 34 -1.70 2.56 -0.77
C ARG A 34 -0.77 1.92 0.28
N PRO A 35 -0.68 2.48 1.50
CA PRO A 35 0.07 1.88 2.58
C PRO A 35 -0.64 0.62 3.09
N SER A 36 0.12 -0.29 3.69
CA SER A 36 -0.44 -1.41 4.43
C SER A 36 -1.09 -0.95 5.75
N ALA A 37 -1.92 -1.83 6.34
CA ALA A 37 -2.64 -1.55 7.59
C ALA A 37 -2.35 -2.63 8.64
N SER A 38 -2.33 -2.23 9.91
CA SER A 38 -2.07 -3.13 11.03
C SER A 38 -2.57 -2.51 12.31
N ALA A 39 -3.55 -3.10 12.98
CA ALA A 39 -4.10 -2.59 14.23
C ALA A 39 -4.20 -3.68 15.30
N PRO A 40 -3.71 -3.45 16.53
CA PRO A 40 -3.90 -4.38 17.62
C PRO A 40 -5.34 -4.32 18.17
N LEU A 41 -5.85 -5.46 18.63
CA LEU A 41 -7.12 -5.58 19.33
C LEU A 41 -7.02 -4.90 20.71
N SER A 42 -8.04 -4.13 21.07
CA SER A 42 -8.18 -3.49 22.38
C SER A 42 -8.98 -4.32 23.39
N ALA A 43 -9.49 -5.47 22.96
CA ALA A 43 -10.18 -6.45 23.80
C ALA A 43 -10.02 -7.86 23.21
N ASN A 44 -10.31 -8.89 24.00
CA ASN A 44 -10.43 -10.25 23.48
C ASN A 44 -11.60 -10.32 22.48
N ALA A 45 -11.48 -11.19 21.48
CA ALA A 45 -12.55 -11.56 20.56
C ALA A 45 -12.79 -13.07 20.65
N ALA A 46 -14.05 -13.48 20.61
CA ALA A 46 -14.46 -14.87 20.73
C ALA A 46 -14.89 -15.47 19.39
N THR A 47 -14.87 -16.80 19.31
CA THR A 47 -15.52 -17.52 18.22
C THR A 47 -16.97 -17.07 18.07
N ASN A 48 -17.41 -16.92 16.82
CA ASN A 48 -18.70 -16.39 16.40
C ASN A 48 -18.89 -14.87 16.59
N ASP A 49 -17.90 -14.12 17.08
CA ASP A 49 -17.96 -12.67 17.01
C ASP A 49 -17.91 -12.22 15.54
N SER A 50 -18.83 -11.32 15.16
CA SER A 50 -18.86 -10.69 13.84
C SER A 50 -18.13 -9.35 13.79
N SER A 51 -17.53 -8.95 14.91
CA SER A 51 -16.82 -7.68 15.03
C SER A 51 -15.72 -7.72 16.08
N VAL A 52 -14.70 -6.90 15.92
CA VAL A 52 -13.62 -6.71 16.89
C VAL A 52 -13.45 -5.24 17.25
N THR A 53 -12.89 -4.99 18.43
CA THR A 53 -12.49 -3.65 18.86
C THR A 53 -10.97 -3.53 18.78
N VAL A 54 -10.47 -2.45 18.20
CA VAL A 54 -9.06 -2.15 17.99
C VAL A 54 -8.65 -0.89 18.73
N VAL A 55 -7.35 -0.81 19.07
CA VAL A 55 -6.80 0.32 19.80
C VAL A 55 -6.91 1.60 18.96
N ALA A 56 -7.61 2.59 19.49
CA ALA A 56 -7.69 3.92 18.91
C ALA A 56 -6.33 4.64 18.99
N GLY A 57 -5.96 5.38 17.95
CA GLY A 57 -5.02 6.50 18.10
C GLY A 57 -3.52 6.19 18.13
N SER A 58 -3.04 4.96 17.86
CA SER A 58 -1.62 4.77 17.53
C SER A 58 -1.42 5.00 16.02
N ALA A 59 -1.29 6.27 15.62
CA ALA A 59 -0.89 6.70 14.27
C ALA A 59 -1.56 5.97 13.07
N ASN A 60 -2.85 6.22 12.81
CA ASN A 60 -3.50 5.87 11.52
C ASN A 60 -3.45 4.38 11.10
N LEU A 61 -3.21 3.50 12.07
CA LEU A 61 -2.94 2.09 11.84
C LEU A 61 -4.21 1.24 11.55
N SER A 62 -5.38 1.66 12.02
CA SER A 62 -6.67 0.97 11.86
C SER A 62 -7.53 1.44 10.69
N THR A 63 -7.25 2.61 10.13
CA THR A 63 -8.10 3.28 9.11
C THR A 63 -8.06 2.62 7.73
N PHE A 64 -7.10 1.72 7.51
CA PHE A 64 -6.77 1.22 6.18
C PHE A 64 -6.93 -0.28 6.03
N LEU A 65 -7.56 -0.95 6.99
CA LEU A 65 -7.84 -2.37 6.89
C LEU A 65 -8.73 -2.61 5.67
N ALA A 66 -8.15 -3.23 4.65
CA ALA A 66 -8.83 -3.44 3.39
C ALA A 66 -9.93 -4.49 3.55
N SER A 67 -11.06 -4.25 2.88
CA SER A 67 -12.19 -5.16 2.91
C SER A 67 -11.86 -6.54 2.36
N ASP A 68 -10.92 -6.65 1.45
CA ASP A 68 -10.64 -7.83 0.64
C ASP A 68 -9.63 -8.82 1.25
N ALA A 69 -8.79 -8.42 2.21
CA ALA A 69 -7.65 -9.25 2.60
C ALA A 69 -7.13 -9.02 4.04
N ALA A 70 -8.01 -8.72 5.01
CA ALA A 70 -7.53 -8.63 6.39
C ALA A 70 -7.24 -10.02 6.98
N LYS A 71 -6.17 -10.11 7.76
CA LYS A 71 -5.75 -11.30 8.48
C LYS A 71 -5.62 -10.98 9.95
N LEU A 72 -6.19 -11.83 10.78
CA LEU A 72 -6.13 -11.71 12.23
C LEU A 72 -5.07 -12.69 12.77
N TRP A 73 -4.05 -12.13 13.41
CA TRP A 73 -2.88 -12.84 13.93
C TRP A 73 -2.78 -12.70 15.45
N GLY A 74 -2.13 -13.66 16.12
CA GLY A 74 -1.85 -13.58 17.56
C GLY A 74 -2.80 -14.39 18.44
N GLY A 75 -3.84 -15.01 17.88
CA GLY A 75 -4.68 -16.02 18.53
C GLY A 75 -4.75 -17.31 17.71
N PRO A 76 -4.99 -18.48 18.33
CA PRO A 76 -5.29 -19.71 17.61
C PRO A 76 -6.79 -19.78 17.23
N PRO A 77 -7.14 -20.00 15.94
CA PRO A 77 -6.28 -20.09 14.76
C PRO A 77 -5.96 -18.69 14.20
N GLN A 78 -4.88 -18.61 13.44
CA GLN A 78 -4.70 -17.48 12.52
C GLN A 78 -5.78 -17.59 11.45
N GLU A 79 -6.51 -16.51 11.21
CA GLU A 79 -7.63 -16.54 10.28
C GLU A 79 -7.65 -15.36 9.32
N LEU A 80 -8.17 -15.63 8.12
CA LEU A 80 -8.47 -14.65 7.09
C LEU A 80 -9.87 -14.10 7.38
N ALA A 81 -9.96 -12.81 7.65
CA ALA A 81 -11.20 -12.12 7.97
C ALA A 81 -11.42 -10.98 6.97
N THR A 82 -12.47 -11.08 6.17
CA THR A 82 -12.85 -10.04 5.21
C THR A 82 -13.58 -8.93 5.96
N VAL A 83 -13.05 -7.70 5.91
CA VAL A 83 -13.66 -6.54 6.59
C VAL A 83 -14.87 -6.06 5.81
N ALA A 84 -16.05 -6.09 6.44
CA ALA A 84 -17.28 -5.56 5.88
C ALA A 84 -17.39 -4.04 6.07
N SER A 85 -17.08 -3.55 7.29
CA SER A 85 -17.18 -2.13 7.63
C SER A 85 -16.36 -1.79 8.87
N SER A 86 -16.22 -0.49 9.14
CA SER A 86 -15.60 0.03 10.36
C SER A 86 -16.44 1.16 10.95
N SER A 87 -16.33 1.38 12.26
CA SER A 87 -17.07 2.42 12.96
C SER A 87 -16.52 3.80 12.61
N ALA A 88 -17.34 4.83 12.79
CA ALA A 88 -16.93 6.21 12.49
C ALA A 88 -15.69 6.66 13.28
N ASP A 89 -15.58 6.21 14.53
CA ASP A 89 -14.43 6.45 15.41
C ASP A 89 -13.25 5.49 15.15
N ARG A 90 -13.41 4.54 14.21
CA ARG A 90 -12.40 3.57 13.74
C ARG A 90 -11.84 2.67 14.83
N THR A 91 -12.62 2.46 15.88
CA THR A 91 -12.30 1.57 16.99
C THR A 91 -12.95 0.21 16.85
N LYS A 92 -13.97 0.07 15.99
CA LYS A 92 -14.68 -1.19 15.78
C LYS A 92 -14.71 -1.58 14.31
N ILE A 93 -14.50 -2.86 14.05
CA ILE A 93 -14.42 -3.43 12.71
C ILE A 93 -15.39 -4.59 12.65
N TRP A 94 -16.21 -4.63 11.60
CA TRP A 94 -17.13 -5.74 11.32
C TRP A 94 -16.62 -6.57 10.16
N PHE A 95 -16.85 -7.88 10.24
CA PHE A 95 -16.46 -8.84 9.22
C PHE A 95 -17.67 -9.33 8.43
N THR A 96 -17.43 -9.81 7.21
CA THR A 96 -18.47 -10.46 6.40
C THR A 96 -18.89 -11.82 6.94
N SER A 97 -18.04 -12.44 7.76
CA SER A 97 -18.27 -13.73 8.41
C SER A 97 -17.78 -13.68 9.86
N ALA A 98 -18.38 -14.47 10.72
CA ALA A 98 -17.98 -14.54 12.12
C ALA A 98 -16.61 -15.20 12.29
N LEU A 99 -15.90 -14.85 13.37
CA LEU A 99 -14.60 -15.44 13.71
C LEU A 99 -14.74 -16.95 13.98
N THR A 100 -13.76 -17.71 13.53
CA THR A 100 -13.69 -19.16 13.70
C THR A 100 -13.00 -19.57 15.00
N GLY A 101 -12.25 -18.65 15.64
CA GLY A 101 -11.58 -18.90 16.91
C GLY A 101 -11.50 -17.70 17.82
N ASN A 102 -10.87 -17.93 18.97
CA ASN A 102 -10.67 -16.91 20.00
C ASN A 102 -9.35 -16.16 19.75
N HIS A 103 -9.40 -14.85 19.88
CA HIS A 103 -8.24 -13.95 19.79
C HIS A 103 -8.09 -13.16 21.07
N SER A 104 -6.85 -13.04 21.54
CA SER A 104 -6.56 -12.33 22.77
C SER A 104 -6.40 -10.83 22.51
N LEU A 105 -6.54 -10.03 23.57
CA LEU A 105 -6.08 -8.65 23.61
C LEU A 105 -4.65 -8.55 23.03
N GLY A 106 -4.43 -7.60 22.14
CA GLY A 106 -3.14 -7.42 21.47
C GLY A 106 -2.91 -8.31 20.25
N SER A 107 -3.79 -9.26 19.94
CA SER A 107 -3.86 -9.85 18.59
C SER A 107 -3.94 -8.73 17.54
N ILE A 108 -3.40 -8.94 16.36
CA ILE A 108 -3.25 -7.89 15.35
C ILE A 108 -4.09 -8.24 14.14
N ILE A 109 -4.98 -7.34 13.75
CA ILE A 109 -5.61 -7.38 12.44
C ILE A 109 -4.74 -6.60 11.45
N THR A 110 -4.39 -7.23 10.33
CA THR A 110 -3.47 -6.66 9.33
C THR A 110 -4.05 -6.77 7.95
N SER A 111 -3.71 -5.84 7.07
CA SER A 111 -3.96 -5.95 5.63
C SER A 111 -2.69 -5.53 4.91
N ALA A 112 -2.01 -6.51 4.33
CA ALA A 112 -0.80 -6.28 3.56
C ALA A 112 -1.17 -5.83 2.15
N VAL A 113 -0.71 -4.64 1.77
CA VAL A 113 -0.85 -4.14 0.41
C VAL A 113 0.44 -4.43 -0.32
N THR A 114 0.36 -5.28 -1.34
CA THR A 114 1.49 -5.56 -2.23
C THR A 114 1.47 -4.64 -3.45
N ALA A 115 2.66 -4.23 -3.90
CA ALA A 115 2.83 -3.39 -5.07
C ALA A 115 3.82 -4.00 -6.07
N LYS A 116 3.60 -3.72 -7.36
CA LYS A 116 4.59 -3.93 -8.41
C LYS A 116 5.35 -2.63 -8.59
N HIS A 117 6.68 -2.73 -8.64
CA HIS A 117 7.58 -1.60 -8.88
C HIS A 117 8.13 -1.67 -10.30
N THR A 118 8.20 -0.52 -10.96
CA THR A 118 8.79 -0.38 -12.29
C THR A 118 9.84 0.71 -12.22
N ILE A 119 11.08 0.28 -12.01
CA ILE A 119 12.22 1.16 -11.80
C ILE A 119 12.91 1.35 -13.15
N VAL A 120 13.05 2.60 -13.59
CA VAL A 120 13.66 2.95 -14.86
C VAL A 120 14.85 3.84 -14.60
N PHE A 121 16.03 3.47 -15.12
CA PHE A 121 17.24 4.26 -14.97
C PHE A 121 18.17 4.16 -16.18
N LYS A 122 19.15 5.06 -16.23
CA LYS A 122 20.22 5.07 -17.23
C LYS A 122 21.57 5.17 -16.52
N VAL A 123 22.48 4.31 -16.95
CA VAL A 123 23.87 4.31 -16.48
C VAL A 123 24.66 5.40 -17.21
N SER A 124 25.51 6.09 -16.46
CA SER A 124 26.44 7.12 -16.92
C SER A 124 27.76 6.55 -17.42
N GLN A 125 28.09 5.33 -16.99
CA GLN A 125 29.16 4.53 -17.55
C GLN A 125 28.60 3.23 -18.11
N THR A 126 29.13 2.80 -19.25
CA THR A 126 28.76 1.52 -19.86
C THR A 126 28.93 0.39 -18.85
N ALA A 127 27.86 -0.36 -18.57
CA ALA A 127 27.95 -1.54 -17.73
C ALA A 127 28.48 -2.71 -18.56
N ALA A 128 29.63 -3.23 -18.16
CA ALA A 128 30.29 -4.35 -18.80
C ALA A 128 29.68 -5.69 -18.35
N VAL A 129 29.98 -6.76 -19.09
CA VAL A 129 29.62 -8.12 -18.68
C VAL A 129 30.25 -8.43 -17.32
N ASN A 130 29.47 -9.04 -16.42
CA ASN A 130 29.78 -9.32 -15.01
C ASN A 130 29.76 -8.11 -14.06
N ASP A 131 29.40 -6.91 -14.54
CA ASP A 131 29.05 -5.82 -13.63
C ASP A 131 27.77 -6.15 -12.86
N ILE A 132 27.62 -5.53 -11.69
CA ILE A 132 26.47 -5.72 -10.81
C ILE A 132 25.64 -4.45 -10.79
N LEU A 133 24.37 -4.56 -11.18
CA LEU A 133 23.34 -3.55 -10.95
C LEU A 133 22.52 -3.96 -9.73
N LYS A 134 22.49 -3.11 -8.70
CA LYS A 134 21.85 -3.42 -7.43
C LYS A 134 20.83 -2.37 -7.04
N ILE A 135 19.64 -2.86 -6.70
CA ILE A 135 18.52 -2.10 -6.15
C ILE A 135 18.41 -2.45 -4.66
N THR A 136 18.29 -1.43 -3.81
CA THR A 136 18.20 -1.57 -2.36
C THR A 136 16.95 -0.87 -1.84
N PHE A 137 16.01 -1.62 -1.29
CA PHE A 137 14.84 -1.05 -0.63
C PHE A 137 15.17 -0.64 0.81
N PRO A 138 14.45 0.34 1.39
CA PRO A 138 14.54 0.57 2.82
C PRO A 138 13.88 -0.60 3.56
N GLY A 139 14.70 -1.44 4.20
CA GLY A 139 14.24 -2.61 4.95
C GLY A 139 15.31 -3.67 5.18
N SER A 140 14.94 -4.76 5.84
CA SER A 140 15.78 -5.95 6.00
C SER A 140 14.99 -7.26 6.09
N ALA A 141 13.66 -7.18 6.13
CA ALA A 141 12.81 -8.34 6.41
C ALA A 141 12.30 -9.00 5.13
N ASP A 142 12.46 -10.32 5.06
CA ASP A 142 11.71 -11.18 4.17
C ASP A 142 10.51 -11.76 4.92
N ASN A 143 9.60 -10.88 5.36
CA ASN A 143 8.40 -11.31 6.07
C ASN A 143 7.31 -11.68 5.05
N SER A 144 6.61 -12.79 5.30
CA SER A 144 5.69 -13.42 4.35
C SER A 144 4.22 -12.99 4.49
N ALA A 145 3.91 -12.10 5.45
CA ALA A 145 2.51 -11.76 5.73
C ALA A 145 2.25 -10.53 6.61
N SER A 146 3.26 -9.88 7.19
CA SER A 146 3.05 -8.84 8.20
C SER A 146 3.66 -7.51 7.77
N PRO A 147 2.87 -6.47 7.54
CA PRO A 147 3.40 -5.14 7.22
C PRO A 147 4.35 -4.61 8.31
N SER A 148 5.48 -4.05 7.90
CA SER A 148 6.37 -3.31 8.80
C SER A 148 5.97 -1.83 8.86
N ALA A 149 6.08 -1.21 10.03
CA ALA A 149 5.78 0.20 10.20
C ALA A 149 6.83 1.15 9.62
N THR A 150 8.01 0.63 9.30
CA THR A 150 9.17 1.48 8.97
C THR A 150 9.87 1.08 7.69
N THR A 151 9.47 -0.03 7.05
CA THR A 151 10.24 -0.62 5.94
C THR A 151 9.37 -1.45 5.00
N PHE A 152 9.84 -1.66 3.76
CA PHE A 152 9.25 -2.63 2.84
C PHE A 152 9.57 -4.05 3.29
N ALA A 153 8.73 -5.01 2.89
CA ALA A 153 9.02 -6.43 3.06
C ALA A 153 8.94 -7.17 1.73
N PHE A 154 9.85 -8.12 1.54
CA PHE A 154 10.02 -8.81 0.27
C PHE A 154 9.00 -9.92 0.05
N ASN A 155 8.35 -10.44 1.10
CA ASN A 155 7.27 -11.40 0.96
C ASN A 155 7.63 -12.64 0.14
N ASN A 156 8.82 -13.18 0.40
CA ASN A 156 9.43 -14.27 -0.37
C ASN A 156 9.61 -13.92 -1.85
N LEU A 157 9.87 -12.66 -2.19
CA LEU A 157 10.20 -12.25 -3.56
C LEU A 157 11.35 -13.11 -4.08
N GLN A 158 11.12 -13.79 -5.19
CA GLN A 158 12.12 -14.63 -5.84
C GLN A 158 12.65 -13.98 -7.11
N ALA A 159 13.78 -14.47 -7.62
CA ALA A 159 14.34 -14.02 -8.88
C ALA A 159 13.34 -14.12 -10.05
N ALA A 160 12.47 -15.14 -10.04
CA ALA A 160 11.42 -15.33 -11.04
C ALA A 160 10.35 -14.20 -11.06
N ASN A 161 10.24 -13.42 -9.98
CA ASN A 161 9.31 -12.30 -9.88
C ASN A 161 9.91 -10.97 -10.37
N VAL A 162 11.19 -10.97 -10.75
CA VAL A 162 11.92 -9.80 -11.22
C VAL A 162 12.26 -9.98 -12.69
N THR A 163 11.97 -8.97 -13.49
CA THR A 163 12.42 -8.92 -14.89
C THR A 163 13.22 -7.66 -15.14
N VAL A 164 14.26 -7.77 -15.96
CA VAL A 164 15.12 -6.64 -16.33
C VAL A 164 15.21 -6.57 -17.84
N SER A 165 14.97 -5.39 -18.40
CA SER A 165 15.09 -5.12 -19.83
C SER A 165 15.83 -3.80 -20.06
N ALA A 166 16.69 -3.76 -21.08
CA ALA A 166 17.45 -2.58 -21.49
C ALA A 166 17.88 -2.73 -22.95
N THR A 167 18.32 -3.94 -23.27
CA THR A 167 18.54 -4.58 -24.58
C THR A 167 18.15 -6.06 -24.40
N SER A 168 18.02 -6.88 -25.45
CA SER A 168 17.67 -8.30 -25.27
C SER A 168 18.74 -9.02 -24.41
N GLY A 169 18.33 -9.68 -23.31
CA GLY A 169 19.24 -10.51 -22.49
C GLY A 169 20.20 -9.75 -21.56
N VAL A 170 19.69 -8.77 -20.81
CA VAL A 170 20.50 -7.87 -19.95
C VAL A 170 21.18 -8.58 -18.78
N CYS A 171 20.43 -9.41 -18.05
CA CYS A 171 20.93 -10.07 -16.85
C CYS A 171 21.19 -11.55 -17.12
N GLY A 172 22.39 -12.03 -16.80
CA GLY A 172 22.75 -13.44 -16.82
C GLY A 172 22.23 -14.17 -15.59
N SER A 173 22.10 -13.45 -14.48
CA SER A 173 21.50 -13.93 -13.25
C SER A 173 20.83 -12.78 -12.50
N ILE A 174 19.75 -13.11 -11.79
CA ILE A 174 19.10 -12.24 -10.82
C ILE A 174 19.19 -12.94 -9.46
N SER A 175 19.64 -12.21 -8.45
CA SER A 175 19.58 -12.66 -7.06
C SER A 175 18.71 -11.71 -6.25
N VAL A 176 17.90 -12.29 -5.38
CA VAL A 176 17.01 -11.56 -4.47
C VAL A 176 17.36 -12.00 -3.05
N SER A 177 17.72 -11.03 -2.21
CA SER A 177 18.01 -11.24 -0.80
C SER A 177 17.72 -9.92 -0.09
N ALA A 178 16.62 -9.89 0.66
CA ALA A 178 16.13 -8.66 1.30
C ALA A 178 17.27 -7.93 2.05
N PRO A 179 17.44 -6.62 1.86
CA PRO A 179 16.60 -5.69 1.06
C PRO A 179 17.05 -5.49 -0.40
N ASN A 180 17.89 -6.37 -0.92
CA ASN A 180 18.61 -6.18 -2.17
C ASN A 180 18.06 -7.05 -3.29
N ILE A 181 18.05 -6.48 -4.48
CA ILE A 181 17.87 -7.19 -5.75
C ILE A 181 19.08 -6.87 -6.59
N GLN A 182 19.78 -7.89 -7.08
CA GLN A 182 20.98 -7.73 -7.89
C GLN A 182 20.82 -8.42 -9.24
N CYS A 183 21.21 -7.72 -10.29
CA CYS A 183 21.35 -8.23 -11.64
C CYS A 183 22.85 -8.30 -11.98
N THR A 184 23.32 -9.48 -12.37
CA THR A 184 24.65 -9.63 -12.98
C THR A 184 24.50 -9.45 -14.48
N VAL A 185 25.17 -8.46 -15.04
CA VAL A 185 25.06 -8.09 -16.46
C VAL A 185 25.64 -9.19 -17.34
N SER A 186 24.85 -9.73 -18.27
CA SER A 186 25.29 -10.71 -19.28
C SER A 186 25.61 -10.10 -20.63
N THR A 187 25.00 -8.96 -20.93
CA THR A 187 25.19 -8.23 -22.19
C THR A 187 25.49 -6.78 -21.87
N LEU A 188 26.48 -6.21 -22.56
CA LEU A 188 26.89 -4.82 -22.39
C LEU A 188 25.70 -3.86 -22.44
N ILE A 189 25.60 -2.96 -21.47
CA ILE A 189 24.57 -1.91 -21.39
C ILE A 189 25.23 -0.57 -21.71
N PRO A 190 24.99 0.00 -22.91
CA PRO A 190 25.55 1.31 -23.25
C PRO A 190 24.84 2.41 -22.46
N THR A 191 25.51 3.56 -22.29
CA THR A 191 24.96 4.74 -21.59
C THR A 191 23.70 5.33 -22.23
N THR A 192 23.43 5.00 -23.49
CA THR A 192 22.21 5.40 -24.19
C THR A 192 21.00 4.51 -23.90
N ALA A 193 21.22 3.28 -23.39
CA ALA A 193 20.15 2.33 -23.11
C ALA A 193 19.41 2.68 -21.83
N THR A 194 18.09 2.47 -21.85
CA THR A 194 17.23 2.63 -20.67
C THR A 194 17.05 1.28 -20.00
N VAL A 195 17.52 1.13 -18.77
CA VAL A 195 17.28 -0.07 -17.97
C VAL A 195 15.93 0.05 -17.28
N THR A 196 15.09 -0.96 -17.44
CA THR A 196 13.78 -1.11 -16.80
C THR A 196 13.79 -2.39 -15.98
N VAL A 197 13.64 -2.24 -14.67
CA VAL A 197 13.50 -3.35 -13.72
C VAL A 197 12.07 -3.39 -13.23
N THR A 198 11.40 -4.50 -13.51
CA THR A 198 10.04 -4.76 -13.03
C THR A 198 10.08 -5.78 -11.91
N ILE A 199 9.53 -5.42 -10.74
CA ILE A 199 9.49 -6.28 -9.56
C ILE A 199 8.02 -6.61 -9.26
N GLY A 200 7.69 -7.89 -9.11
CA GLY A 200 6.31 -8.35 -9.00
C GLY A 200 5.62 -8.42 -10.37
N SER A 201 6.34 -8.87 -11.40
CA SER A 201 5.96 -8.78 -12.81
C SER A 201 4.63 -9.46 -13.17
N SER A 202 4.31 -10.61 -12.55
CA SER A 202 3.04 -11.34 -12.72
C SER A 202 2.10 -11.24 -11.51
N THR A 203 2.66 -11.11 -10.31
CA THR A 203 1.92 -10.89 -9.06
C THR A 203 2.67 -9.86 -8.21
N PRO A 204 2.01 -8.82 -7.69
CA PRO A 204 2.63 -7.91 -6.73
C PRO A 204 3.12 -8.67 -5.50
N GLN A 205 4.41 -8.53 -5.16
CA GLN A 205 5.05 -9.28 -4.06
C GLN A 205 5.52 -8.36 -2.93
N LEU A 206 6.18 -7.24 -3.26
CA LEU A 206 6.68 -6.29 -2.26
C LEU A 206 5.53 -5.73 -1.45
N ILE A 207 5.57 -5.91 -0.13
CA ILE A 207 4.60 -5.35 0.81
C ILE A 207 5.01 -3.90 1.11
N ASN A 208 4.09 -2.98 0.89
CA ASN A 208 4.25 -1.57 1.26
C ASN A 208 4.30 -1.43 2.80
N PRO A 209 5.09 -0.50 3.34
CA PRO A 209 5.09 -0.20 4.76
C PRO A 209 3.70 0.24 5.27
N THR A 210 3.46 0.15 6.58
CA THR A 210 2.30 0.84 7.15
C THR A 210 2.55 2.34 7.19
N LYS A 211 1.48 3.13 7.07
CA LYS A 211 1.56 4.59 7.16
C LYS A 211 2.13 4.99 8.53
N SER A 212 3.08 5.92 8.52
CA SER A 212 3.67 6.47 9.75
C SER A 212 3.30 7.94 9.95
N GLN A 213 3.08 8.67 8.85
CA GLN A 213 2.70 10.08 8.87
C GLN A 213 1.21 10.30 9.15
N THR A 214 0.86 11.53 9.49
CA THR A 214 -0.52 11.96 9.76
C THR A 214 -1.42 11.80 8.52
N ILE A 215 -2.72 11.58 8.73
CA ILE A 215 -3.74 11.55 7.66
C ILE A 215 -3.60 12.79 6.76
N GLY A 216 -3.73 12.59 5.45
CA GLY A 216 -3.62 13.64 4.44
C GLY A 216 -2.19 13.96 3.99
N THR A 217 -1.16 13.34 4.58
CA THR A 217 0.24 13.45 4.12
C THR A 217 0.76 12.13 3.57
N SER A 218 1.74 12.16 2.67
CA SER A 218 2.41 10.96 2.13
C SER A 218 3.64 10.60 2.95
N ASP A 219 3.92 9.30 3.10
CA ASP A 219 5.26 8.87 3.51
C ASP A 219 6.15 8.83 2.26
N LEU A 220 7.37 9.36 2.39
CA LEU A 220 8.38 9.35 1.34
C LEU A 220 9.46 8.31 1.62
N TRP A 221 9.68 7.45 0.65
CA TRP A 221 10.66 6.36 0.70
C TRP A 221 11.75 6.60 -0.35
N ARG A 222 12.95 6.05 -0.08
CA ARG A 222 14.09 6.14 -1.00
C ARG A 222 14.61 4.75 -1.31
N ILE A 223 14.57 4.36 -2.58
CA ILE A 223 15.24 3.17 -3.10
C ILE A 223 16.66 3.55 -3.50
N GLY A 224 17.64 2.80 -3.02
CA GLY A 224 19.03 2.90 -3.47
C GLY A 224 19.26 2.19 -4.79
N LEU A 225 19.97 2.84 -5.71
CA LEU A 225 20.52 2.25 -6.93
C LEU A 225 22.04 2.31 -6.86
N SER A 226 22.70 1.24 -7.29
CA SER A 226 24.17 1.16 -7.36
C SER A 226 24.61 0.31 -8.55
N HIS A 227 25.73 0.69 -9.15
CA HIS A 227 26.39 -0.04 -10.23
C HIS A 227 27.85 -0.27 -9.82
N THR A 228 28.23 -1.53 -9.71
CA THR A 228 29.60 -1.95 -9.36
C THR A 228 30.25 -2.60 -10.58
N SER A 229 31.47 -2.19 -10.91
CA SER A 229 32.31 -2.77 -11.97
C SER A 229 33.66 -3.19 -11.41
N GLY A 230 34.03 -4.46 -11.62
CA GLY A 230 35.29 -5.02 -11.11
C GLY A 230 35.46 -4.92 -9.59
N GLY A 231 34.37 -4.93 -8.84
CA GLY A 231 34.37 -4.80 -7.37
C GLY A 231 34.43 -3.37 -6.83
N PHE A 232 34.37 -2.36 -7.69
CA PHE A 232 34.35 -0.95 -7.31
C PHE A 232 33.05 -0.27 -7.78
N ASP A 233 32.60 0.75 -7.07
CA ASP A 233 31.45 1.55 -7.50
C ASP A 233 31.79 2.29 -8.79
N ALA A 234 31.14 1.87 -9.88
CA ALA A 234 31.19 2.53 -11.18
C ALA A 234 30.29 3.76 -11.18
N GLU A 235 29.19 3.69 -10.42
CA GLU A 235 28.29 4.81 -10.14
C GLU A 235 28.12 5.03 -8.63
N ALA A 236 28.06 6.30 -8.23
CA ALA A 236 27.73 6.70 -6.88
C ALA A 236 26.29 6.26 -6.57
N PRO A 237 26.00 5.78 -5.35
CA PRO A 237 24.66 5.37 -4.96
C PRO A 237 23.64 6.49 -5.21
N ALA A 238 22.62 6.22 -6.02
CA ALA A 238 21.52 7.13 -6.27
C ALA A 238 20.29 6.73 -5.46
N ASN A 239 19.42 7.70 -5.16
CA ASN A 239 18.16 7.46 -4.47
C ASN A 239 16.98 7.80 -5.38
N VAL A 240 16.04 6.87 -5.51
CA VAL A 240 14.77 7.08 -6.22
C VAL A 240 13.66 7.25 -5.19
N ALA A 241 12.92 8.34 -5.28
CA ALA A 241 11.83 8.62 -4.36
C ALA A 241 10.57 7.85 -4.72
N ILE A 242 9.88 7.32 -3.71
CA ILE A 242 8.53 6.75 -3.81
C ILE A 242 7.66 7.42 -2.77
N ALA A 243 6.41 7.70 -3.10
CA ALA A 243 5.42 8.13 -2.14
C ALA A 243 4.37 7.03 -1.91
N SER A 244 4.13 6.68 -0.65
CA SER A 244 2.89 6.00 -0.27
C SER A 244 1.84 7.05 0.06
N ILE A 245 0.72 7.00 -0.64
CA ILE A 245 -0.37 7.98 -0.54
C ILE A 245 -1.58 7.26 0.06
N GLU A 246 -2.27 7.99 0.94
CA GLU A 246 -3.47 7.49 1.59
C GLU A 246 -4.58 7.18 0.58
N SER A 247 -5.36 6.13 0.85
CA SER A 247 -6.63 5.91 0.17
C SER A 247 -7.69 6.90 0.68
N VAL A 248 -8.57 7.35 -0.21
CA VAL A 248 -9.69 8.21 0.16
C VAL A 248 -10.69 7.40 0.99
N TYR A 249 -10.93 7.82 2.23
CA TYR A 249 -12.01 7.26 3.05
C TYR A 249 -13.33 7.91 2.66
N VAL A 250 -14.30 7.09 2.26
CA VAL A 250 -15.66 7.52 1.94
C VAL A 250 -16.60 6.91 3.00
N SER A 251 -17.30 7.77 3.73
CA SER A 251 -18.37 7.36 4.65
C SER A 251 -19.72 7.84 4.14
N GLY A 252 -20.72 6.96 4.18
CA GLY A 252 -22.12 7.31 4.00
C GLY A 252 -22.91 6.99 5.28
N ILE A 253 -23.81 7.87 5.66
CA ILE A 253 -24.81 7.59 6.70
C ILE A 253 -25.96 6.87 5.99
N VAL A 254 -26.30 5.65 6.44
CA VAL A 254 -27.48 4.94 5.97
C VAL A 254 -28.57 5.16 7.02
N ASP A 255 -29.45 6.12 6.78
CA ASP A 255 -30.63 6.32 7.62
C ASP A 255 -31.66 5.23 7.30
N ALA A 256 -32.13 4.53 8.33
CA ALA A 256 -33.22 3.58 8.18
C ALA A 256 -34.54 4.33 8.01
N SER A 257 -35.15 4.27 6.82
CA SER A 257 -36.51 4.75 6.61
C SER A 257 -37.52 3.65 6.91
N ILE A 258 -38.38 3.85 7.91
CA ILE A 258 -39.57 3.02 8.09
C ILE A 258 -40.71 3.65 7.28
N THR A 259 -41.08 3.03 6.16
CA THR A 259 -42.28 3.40 5.42
C THR A 259 -43.45 2.57 5.94
N MET A 260 -44.37 3.20 6.66
CA MET A 260 -45.63 2.58 7.05
C MET A 260 -46.70 2.93 6.02
N THR A 261 -47.17 1.94 5.27
CA THR A 261 -48.33 2.10 4.39
C THR A 261 -49.58 1.64 5.14
N ILE A 262 -50.51 2.54 5.42
CA ILE A 262 -51.85 2.17 5.88
C ILE A 262 -52.63 1.73 4.64
N ALA A 263 -52.94 0.43 4.54
CA ALA A 263 -53.72 -0.09 3.43
C ALA A 263 -55.09 0.62 3.36
N GLY A 264 -55.44 1.11 2.17
CA GLY A 264 -56.72 1.78 1.90
C GLY A 264 -56.68 3.31 1.86
N ILE A 265 -55.56 3.97 2.20
CA ILE A 265 -55.44 5.43 2.13
C ILE A 265 -54.33 5.79 1.13
N ALA A 266 -54.68 6.52 0.07
CA ALA A 266 -53.71 6.96 -0.94
C ALA A 266 -52.73 8.00 -0.36
N ASN A 267 -51.52 8.04 -0.90
CA ASN A 267 -50.50 9.02 -0.49
C ASN A 267 -51.01 10.45 -0.67
N GLY A 268 -50.85 11.31 0.35
CA GLY A 268 -51.30 12.70 0.35
C GLY A 268 -52.75 12.94 0.77
N VAL A 269 -53.51 11.89 1.13
CA VAL A 269 -54.88 12.04 1.64
C VAL A 269 -54.86 12.35 3.14
N VAL A 270 -55.62 13.35 3.55
CA VAL A 270 -55.80 13.70 4.97
C VAL A 270 -56.65 12.61 5.62
N ILE A 271 -56.09 11.90 6.60
CA ILE A 271 -56.74 10.76 7.30
C ILE A 271 -58.12 11.15 7.89
N LYS A 272 -58.31 12.43 8.21
CA LYS A 272 -59.56 12.98 8.73
C LYS A 272 -60.73 12.80 7.75
N ASP A 273 -60.48 12.86 6.45
CA ASP A 273 -61.54 12.92 5.45
C ASP A 273 -62.11 11.53 5.10
N ASP A 274 -61.42 10.45 5.49
CA ASP A 274 -61.79 9.05 5.19
C ASP A 274 -62.22 8.23 6.43
N ASN A 275 -62.28 8.84 7.62
CA ASN A 275 -62.70 8.18 8.85
C ASN A 275 -63.80 8.97 9.58
N THR A 276 -65.05 8.54 9.41
CA THR A 276 -66.24 9.13 10.04
C THR A 276 -66.18 9.16 11.59
N GLY A 277 -65.33 8.32 12.21
CA GLY A 277 -65.12 8.29 13.66
C GLY A 277 -64.17 9.37 14.22
N CYS A 278 -63.43 10.08 13.36
CA CYS A 278 -62.44 11.10 13.77
C CYS A 278 -62.96 12.54 13.64
N ASN A 279 -64.26 12.74 13.51
CA ASN A 279 -64.89 14.04 13.27
C ASN A 279 -65.04 14.91 14.54
N ALA A 280 -64.17 14.71 15.54
CA ALA A 280 -64.07 15.60 16.68
C ALA A 280 -63.30 16.87 16.25
N THR A 281 -63.97 18.01 16.32
CA THR A 281 -63.39 19.34 16.13
C THR A 281 -62.21 19.52 17.07
N GLY A 282 -60.98 19.43 16.57
CA GLY A 282 -59.77 19.72 17.35
C GLY A 282 -58.47 19.04 16.91
N PHE A 283 -58.51 18.01 16.07
CA PHE A 283 -57.30 17.32 15.63
C PHE A 283 -56.99 17.60 14.14
N ALA A 284 -56.02 18.48 13.91
CA ALA A 284 -55.31 18.57 12.65
C ALA A 284 -54.04 17.72 12.74
N MET A 285 -54.13 16.42 12.41
CA MET A 285 -52.94 15.60 12.19
C MET A 285 -52.60 15.64 10.71
N THR A 286 -51.68 16.52 10.33
CA THR A 286 -51.05 16.49 9.01
C THR A 286 -49.95 15.45 8.99
N THR A 287 -50.01 14.48 8.09
CA THR A 287 -48.97 13.46 7.84
C THR A 287 -47.75 14.00 7.09
N ASN A 288 -47.50 15.30 7.17
CA ASN A 288 -46.33 15.94 6.58
C ASN A 288 -45.21 15.94 7.63
N SER A 289 -44.12 15.23 7.38
CA SER A 289 -42.89 15.25 8.19
C SER A 289 -42.14 16.59 8.15
N GLY A 290 -42.70 17.65 7.57
CA GLY A 290 -42.17 19.01 7.52
C GLY A 290 -40.92 19.18 6.64
N ALA A 291 -40.36 18.08 6.10
CA ALA A 291 -39.19 18.11 5.24
C ALA A 291 -39.45 17.22 4.02
N ALA A 292 -39.40 17.81 2.83
CA ALA A 292 -39.07 17.03 1.65
C ALA A 292 -37.71 16.38 1.95
N SER A 293 -37.62 15.04 1.91
CA SER A 293 -36.31 14.42 1.85
C SER A 293 -35.63 15.06 0.65
N SER A 294 -34.53 15.76 0.88
CA SER A 294 -33.60 16.11 -0.18
C SER A 294 -32.51 15.05 -0.13
N PRO A 295 -32.73 13.81 -0.60
CA PRO A 295 -31.60 13.01 -1.01
C PRO A 295 -31.04 13.77 -2.19
N THR A 296 -30.08 14.65 -1.92
CA THR A 296 -29.11 15.03 -2.91
C THR A 296 -28.40 13.74 -3.24
N SER A 297 -28.80 13.12 -4.34
CA SER A 297 -28.03 12.05 -4.94
C SER A 297 -26.66 12.64 -5.24
N VAL A 298 -25.69 12.33 -4.39
CA VAL A 298 -24.29 12.58 -4.72
C VAL A 298 -23.94 11.51 -5.73
N ASN A 299 -24.01 11.86 -7.01
CA ASN A 299 -23.50 11.02 -8.08
C ASN A 299 -21.99 10.86 -7.83
N LEU A 300 -21.59 9.67 -7.35
CA LEU A 300 -20.18 9.31 -7.12
C LEU A 300 -19.39 9.13 -8.43
N GLY A 301 -20.00 9.47 -9.58
CA GLY A 301 -19.48 9.19 -10.91
C GLY A 301 -19.69 7.72 -11.29
N ALA A 302 -19.43 7.42 -12.56
CA ALA A 302 -19.29 6.04 -12.99
C ALA A 302 -17.97 5.50 -12.43
N ILE A 303 -18.03 4.47 -11.59
CA ILE A 303 -16.86 3.63 -11.31
C ILE A 303 -16.54 2.93 -12.63
N GLY A 304 -15.56 3.44 -13.36
CA GLY A 304 -15.13 2.86 -14.62
C GLY A 304 -14.66 1.43 -14.37
N THR A 305 -15.33 0.45 -14.99
CA THR A 305 -14.94 -0.96 -14.94
C THR A 305 -13.72 -1.27 -15.83
N ALA A 306 -12.84 -0.30 -16.04
CA ALA A 306 -11.60 -0.51 -16.77
C ALA A 306 -10.53 -1.00 -15.78
N ILE A 307 -10.51 -2.31 -15.56
CA ILE A 307 -9.30 -3.07 -15.23
C ILE A 307 -8.94 -3.85 -16.49
#